data_AF-A0A4V1CJ86-F1
#
_entry.id   AF-A0A4V1CJ86-F1
#
_cell.length_a   1.000
_cell.length_b   1.000
_cell.length_c   1.000
_cell.angle_alpha   90.00
_cell.angle_beta   90.00
_cell.angle_gamma   90.00
#
_symmetry.space_group_name_H-M   'P 1'
#
loop_
_entity.id
_entity.type
_entity.pdbx_description
1 polymer ?
#
loop_
_entity_poly.entity_id
_entity_poly.type
_entity_poly.pdbx_seq_one_letter_code
_entity_poly.pdbx_strand_id
1 'polypeptide(L)' 'MAGHGLIERARRAAGLTQSELALRAHTSRPTLSAYENGRKSPSLETVE' A
#
# COMPACT_ATOMS: atom_id res chain seq x y z
N MET A 1 -8.01 -5.07 18.19
CA MET A 1 -6.72 -4.79 17.53
C MET A 1 -7.01 -4.59 16.05
N ALA A 2 -7.23 -3.35 15.62
CA ALA A 2 -7.71 -3.06 14.27
C ALA A 2 -6.74 -3.60 13.21
N GLY A 3 -7.24 -4.39 12.27
CA GLY A 3 -6.43 -5.06 11.25
C GLY A 3 -5.86 -4.05 10.26
N HIS A 4 -4.62 -3.62 10.47
CA HIS A 4 -3.84 -2.88 9.47
C HIS A 4 -3.73 -3.75 8.20
N GLY A 5 -4.00 -3.18 7.02
CA GLY A 5 -3.95 -3.92 5.75
C GLY A 5 -2.58 -4.55 5.49
N LEU A 6 -2.53 -5.63 4.69
CA LEU A 6 -1.28 -6.35 4.38
C LEU A 6 -0.16 -5.40 3.89
N ILE A 7 -0.53 -4.45 3.03
CA ILE A 7 0.37 -3.44 2.47
C ILE A 7 0.93 -2.53 3.57
N GLU A 8 0.08 -2.05 4.48
CA GLU A 8 0.51 -1.20 5.58
C GLU A 8 1.49 -1.94 6.51
N ARG A 9 1.22 -3.20 6.82
CA ARG A 9 2.12 -4.02 7.65
C ARG A 9 3.46 -4.23 6.97
N ALA A 10 3.46 -4.59 5.68
CA ALA A 10 4.69 -4.76 4.91
C ALA A 10 5.50 -3.46 4.85
N ARG A 11 4.84 -2.32 4.62
CA ARG A 11 5.48 -1.00 4.63
C ARG A 11 6.16 -0.70 5.95
N ARG A 12 5.43 -0.87 7.06
CA ARG A 12 5.94 -0.59 8.42
C ARG A 12 7.07 -1.54 8.80
N ALA A 13 6.97 -2.82 8.45
CA ALA A 13 8.04 -3.80 8.67
C ALA A 13 9.32 -3.45 7.89
N ALA A 14 9.18 -2.86 6.71
CA ALA A 14 10.28 -2.34 5.92
C ALA A 14 10.79 -0.95 6.37
N GLY A 15 10.18 -0.33 7.39
CA GLY A 15 10.56 1.00 7.87
C GLY A 15 10.25 2.14 6.90
N LEU A 16 9.36 1.92 5.93
CA LEU A 16 9.08 2.88 4.86
C LEU A 16 7.90 3.81 5.23
N THR A 17 7.94 5.05 4.75
CA THR A 17 6.78 5.93 4.67
C THR A 17 5.90 5.59 3.46
N GLN A 18 4.67 6.11 3.43
CA GLN A 18 3.78 5.91 2.28
C GLN A 18 4.39 6.45 0.98
N SER A 19 5.06 7.61 1.02
CA SER A 19 5.72 8.18 -0.16
C SER A 19 6.83 7.29 -0.70
N GLU A 20 7.61 6.70 0.20
CA GLU A 20 8.74 5.83 -0.13
C GLU A 20 8.32 4.49 -0.70
N LEU A 21 7.24 3.90 -0.18
CA LEU A 21 6.67 2.70 -0.77
C LEU A 21 5.98 3.02 -2.09
N ALA A 22 5.28 4.15 -2.20
CA ALA A 22 4.64 4.56 -3.44
C ALA A 22 5.65 4.74 -4.58
N LEU A 23 6.79 5.38 -4.29
CA LEU A 23 7.88 5.53 -5.26
C LEU A 23 8.42 4.18 -5.73
N ARG A 24 8.65 3.23 -4.82
CA ARG A 24 9.15 1.88 -5.14
C ARG A 24 8.12 1.03 -5.89
N ALA A 25 6.85 1.21 -5.58
CA ALA A 25 5.74 0.54 -6.24
C ALA A 25 5.27 1.27 -7.51
N HIS A 26 6.03 2.27 -7.99
CA HIS A 26 5.70 3.08 -9.17
C HIS A 26 4.27 3.64 -9.17
N THR A 27 3.79 4.04 -7.99
CA THR A 27 2.45 4.57 -7.78
C THR A 27 2.48 5.90 -7.01
N SER A 28 1.31 6.53 -6.90
CA SER A 28 1.17 7.78 -6.15
C SER A 28 0.88 7.52 -4.67
N ARG A 29 1.30 8.45 -3.79
CA ARG A 29 0.97 8.36 -2.35
C ARG A 29 -0.54 8.30 -2.07
N PRO A 30 -1.41 9.08 -2.76
CA PRO A 30 -2.86 8.91 -2.64
C PRO A 30 -3.35 7.52 -3.06
N THR A 31 -2.79 6.94 -4.12
CA THR A 31 -3.10 5.57 -4.56
C THR A 31 -2.73 4.55 -3.49
N LEU A 32 -1.52 4.66 -2.94
CA LEU A 32 -1.09 3.78 -1.86
C LEU A 32 -1.96 3.92 -0.61
N SER A 33 -2.32 5.15 -0.24
CA SER A 33 -3.24 5.40 0.88
C SER A 33 -4.61 4.75 0.65
N ALA A 34 -5.13 4.76 -0.58
CA ALA A 34 -6.38 4.08 -0.92
C ALA A 34 -6.27 2.55 -0.79
N TYR A 35 -5.10 1.97 -1.10
CA TYR A 35 -4.81 0.56 -0.90
C TYR A 35 -4.70 0.20 0.59
N GLU A 36 -4.03 1.03 1.39
CA GLU A 36 -3.90 0.80 2.84
C GLU A 36 -5.22 0.98 3.59
N ASN A 37 -6.06 1.92 3.17
CA ASN A 37 -7.36 2.22 3.78
C ASN A 37 -8.55 1.45 3.16
N GLY A 38 -8.29 0.48 2.28
CA GLY A 38 -9.31 -0.43 1.76
C GLY A 38 -10.38 0.18 0.85
N ARG A 39 -10.15 1.36 0.25
CA ARG A 39 -11.12 1.98 -0.70
C ARG A 39 -10.98 1.52 -2.14
N LYS A 40 -9.91 0.82 -2.45
CA LYS A 40 -9.84 -0.12 -3.56
C LYS A 40 -8.99 -1.25 -3.02
N SER A 41 -9.57 -2.42 -2.81
CA SER A 41 -8.78 -3.63 -2.88
C SER A 41 -8.54 -3.85 -4.36
N PRO A 42 -7.41 -3.46 -4.97
CA PRO A 42 -6.94 -4.29 -6.05
C PRO A 42 -6.56 -5.58 -5.34
N SER A 43 -7.37 -6.61 -5.53
CA SER A 43 -6.77 -7.90 -5.85
C SER A 43 -5.59 -7.62 -6.78
N LEU A 44 -4.46 -8.26 -6.50
CA LEU A 44 -3.23 -8.23 -7.27
C LEU A 44 -3.51 -8.71 -8.71
N GLU A 45 -4.22 -7.90 -9.50
CA GLU A 45 -4.75 -8.17 -10.82
C GLU A 45 -4.54 -6.91 -11.66
N THR A 46 -3.28 -6.56 -11.87
CA THR A 46 -2.84 -5.97 -13.13
C THR A 46 -1.34 -6.24 -13.25
N VAL A 47 -1.01 -7.51 -13.49
CA VAL A 47 0.21 -7.87 -14.20
C VAL A 47 -0.29 -8.57 -15.46
N GLU A 48 -0.52 -7.78 -16.51
CA GLU A 48 -0.43 -8.22 -17.90
C GLU A 48 0.72 -7.46 -18.55
#